data_AF-A0A7Y2GC82-F1
#
_entry.id   AF-A0A7Y2GC82-F1
#
_cell.length_a   1.000
_cell.length_b   1.000
_cell.length_c   1.000
_cell.angle_alpha   90.00
_cell.angle_beta   90.00
_cell.angle_gamma   90.00
#
_symmetry.space_group_name_H-M   'P 1'
#
loop_
_entity.id
_entity.type
_entity.pdbx_description
1 polymer ?
#
loop_
_entity_poly.entity_id
_entity_poly.type
_entity_poly.pdbx_seq_one_letter_code
_entity_poly.pdbx_strand_id
1 'polypeptide(L)'
;MKRFVPAAFAALLLSVAPALADIVVEDAYVRASTPTSKTGAAFMMLKNTGAEDDRLIAASSDIAPRVELHTHIEDDNGVMMMREIEGGIAVPAGEMHLLKRGGDHVMFMGLSSPLEQGAEIAVILTFERAGEVVLMIPVDNERRPDHGSMKHGSDG
;
A
#
# COMPACT_ATOMS: atom_id res chain seq x y z
N MET A 1 -17.68 61.01 28.67
CA MET A 1 -17.17 59.68 29.07
C MET A 1 -17.90 58.61 28.27
N LYS A 2 -17.18 57.84 27.45
CA LYS A 2 -17.45 56.47 26.97
C LYS A 2 -16.53 56.21 25.77
N ARG A 3 -15.42 55.51 26.04
CA ARG A 3 -14.44 55.08 25.03
C ARG A 3 -14.92 53.75 24.45
N PHE A 4 -15.03 53.68 23.12
CA PHE A 4 -15.21 52.41 22.41
C PHE A 4 -13.84 51.83 22.07
N VAL A 5 -13.62 50.57 22.42
CA VAL A 5 -12.42 49.79 22.07
C VAL A 5 -12.84 48.75 21.02
N PRO A 6 -12.21 48.67 19.84
CA PRO A 6 -12.47 47.58 18.92
C PRO A 6 -11.60 46.38 19.30
N ALA A 7 -12.23 45.21 19.44
CA ALA A 7 -11.52 43.93 19.60
C ALA A 7 -11.03 43.47 18.22
N ALA A 8 -9.72 43.37 18.04
CA ALA A 8 -9.11 42.79 16.86
C ALA A 8 -9.13 41.25 16.97
N PHE A 9 -9.85 40.59 16.06
CA PHE A 9 -9.86 39.13 15.92
C PHE A 9 -8.67 38.74 15.05
N ALA A 10 -7.58 38.26 15.66
CA ALA A 10 -6.45 37.72 14.92
C ALA A 10 -6.79 36.31 14.44
N ALA A 11 -7.09 36.17 13.14
CA ALA A 11 -7.26 34.86 12.51
C ALA A 11 -5.89 34.21 12.34
N LEU A 12 -5.62 33.18 13.14
CA LEU A 12 -4.42 32.34 13.02
C LEU A 12 -4.61 31.41 11.82
N LEU A 13 -4.01 31.76 10.68
CA LEU A 13 -3.93 30.89 9.51
C LEU A 13 -2.95 29.76 9.83
N LEU A 14 -3.43 28.57 10.19
CA LEU A 14 -2.60 27.36 10.17
C LEU A 14 -2.32 27.01 8.71
N SER A 15 -1.11 27.34 8.25
CA SER A 15 -0.57 26.82 7.00
C SER A 15 -0.27 25.34 7.18
N VAL A 16 -1.16 24.47 6.69
CA VAL A 16 -0.84 23.06 6.51
C VAL A 16 0.10 22.98 5.32
N ALA A 17 1.41 22.86 5.57
CA ALA A 17 2.35 22.52 4.52
C ALA A 17 1.99 21.12 4.00
N PRO A 18 1.86 20.90 2.68
CA PRO A 18 1.83 19.55 2.17
C PRO A 18 3.16 18.92 2.57
N ALA A 19 3.10 17.87 3.39
CA ALA A 19 4.25 17.01 3.57
C ALA A 19 4.68 16.59 2.16
N LEU A 20 5.90 16.95 1.75
CA LEU A 20 6.54 16.32 0.62
C LEU A 20 6.64 14.85 1.01
N ALA A 21 5.67 14.04 0.58
CA ALA A 21 5.70 12.63 0.83
C ALA A 21 6.87 12.09 0.00
N ASP A 22 7.96 11.77 0.69
CA ASP A 22 9.18 11.22 0.07
C ASP A 22 8.93 9.83 -0.54
N ILE A 23 7.78 9.23 -0.27
CA ILE A 23 7.33 7.98 -0.88
C ILE A 23 6.46 8.26 -2.11
N VAL A 24 6.90 7.75 -3.25
CA VAL A 24 6.12 7.67 -4.48
C VAL A 24 5.61 6.24 -4.63
N VAL A 25 4.34 6.10 -5.00
CA VAL A 25 3.71 4.80 -5.26
C VAL A 25 3.30 4.71 -6.72
N GLU A 26 3.75 3.66 -7.40
CA GLU A 26 3.53 3.46 -8.83
C GLU A 26 2.88 2.10 -9.12
N ASP A 27 2.14 2.04 -10.23
CA ASP A 27 1.49 0.84 -10.77
C ASP A 27 0.68 0.04 -9.72
N ALA A 28 0.02 0.78 -8.82
CA ALA A 28 -0.77 0.19 -7.77
C ALA A 28 -2.08 -0.38 -8.30
N TYR A 29 -2.43 -1.57 -7.84
CA TYR A 29 -3.73 -2.19 -8.12
C TYR A 29 -4.11 -3.16 -7.01
N VAL A 30 -5.41 -3.41 -6.87
CA VAL A 30 -5.95 -4.42 -5.98
C VAL A 30 -6.73 -5.47 -6.76
N ARG A 31 -6.75 -6.71 -6.27
CA ARG A 31 -7.55 -7.76 -6.88
C ARG A 31 -8.04 -8.79 -5.90
N ALA A 32 -9.11 -9.48 -6.30
CA ALA A 32 -9.54 -10.74 -5.71
C ALA A 32 -9.19 -11.92 -6.63
N SER A 33 -9.06 -13.11 -6.06
CA SER A 33 -8.88 -14.36 -6.82
C SER A 33 -10.16 -14.78 -7.54
N THR A 34 -11.31 -14.56 -6.93
CA THR A 34 -12.65 -14.84 -7.48
C THR A 34 -13.64 -13.74 -7.06
N PRO A 35 -14.78 -13.58 -7.78
CA PRO A 35 -15.81 -12.60 -7.42
C PRO A 35 -16.42 -12.80 -6.02
N THR A 36 -16.36 -14.03 -5.49
CA THR A 36 -16.90 -14.40 -4.16
C THR A 36 -15.82 -14.44 -3.07
N SER A 37 -14.57 -14.11 -3.40
CA SER A 37 -13.46 -14.13 -2.46
C SER A 37 -13.73 -13.18 -1.29
N LYS A 38 -13.43 -13.66 -0.08
CA LYS A 38 -13.44 -12.84 1.14
C LYS A 38 -12.09 -12.17 1.40
N THR A 39 -11.13 -12.37 0.51
CA THR A 39 -9.81 -11.78 0.59
C THR A 39 -9.42 -11.11 -0.72
N GLY A 40 -8.63 -10.06 -0.61
CA GLY A 40 -8.01 -9.36 -1.74
C GLY A 40 -6.54 -9.11 -1.46
N ALA A 41 -5.77 -8.84 -2.51
CA ALA A 41 -4.37 -8.44 -2.38
C ALA A 41 -4.11 -7.21 -3.25
N ALA A 42 -3.41 -6.22 -2.70
CA ALA A 42 -2.89 -5.09 -3.45
C ALA A 42 -1.37 -5.21 -3.65
N PHE A 43 -0.97 -4.73 -4.81
CA PHE A 43 0.38 -4.79 -5.34
C PHE A 43 0.72 -3.41 -5.90
N MET A 44 1.98 -3.01 -5.79
CA MET A 44 2.46 -1.68 -6.16
C MET A 44 3.99 -1.64 -6.12
N MET A 45 4.59 -0.64 -6.76
CA MET A 45 5.98 -0.27 -6.52
C MET A 45 6.02 0.87 -5.51
N LEU A 46 6.80 0.70 -4.43
CA LEU A 46 7.13 1.77 -3.50
C LEU A 46 8.49 2.32 -3.88
N LYS A 47 8.61 3.64 -4.00
CA LYS A 47 9.87 4.32 -4.27
C LYS A 47 10.13 5.38 -3.22
N ASN A 48 11.20 5.23 -2.47
CA ASN A 48 11.63 6.26 -1.53
C ASN A 48 12.55 7.26 -2.26
N THR A 49 12.01 8.45 -2.51
CA THR A 49 12.71 9.59 -3.12
C THR A 49 13.37 10.51 -2.09
N GLY A 50 13.18 10.22 -0.80
CA GLY A 50 13.79 10.94 0.32
C GLY A 50 15.26 10.59 0.54
N ALA A 51 15.86 11.30 1.50
CA ALA A 51 17.27 11.13 1.87
C ALA A 51 17.48 10.17 3.05
N GLU A 52 16.41 9.68 3.68
CA GLU A 52 16.44 8.79 4.85
C GLU A 52 15.70 7.49 4.55
N ASP A 53 16.17 6.39 5.15
CA ASP A 53 15.50 5.09 5.05
C ASP A 53 14.12 5.17 5.70
N ASP A 54 13.14 4.50 5.08
CA ASP A 54 11.79 4.41 5.61
C ASP A 54 11.31 2.95 5.63
N ARG A 55 10.14 2.73 6.22
CA ARG A 55 9.54 1.43 6.41
C ARG A 55 8.03 1.54 6.36
N LEU A 56 7.40 0.77 5.49
CA LEU A 56 5.96 0.56 5.49
C LEU A 56 5.61 -0.35 6.67
N ILE A 57 4.95 0.20 7.69
CA ILE A 57 4.66 -0.52 8.94
C ILE A 57 3.21 -0.97 9.05
N ALA A 58 2.28 -0.33 8.33
CA ALA A 58 0.88 -0.74 8.31
C ALA A 58 0.19 -0.33 7.01
N ALA A 59 -0.96 -0.95 6.75
CA ALA A 59 -1.90 -0.53 5.73
C ALA A 59 -3.33 -0.64 6.27
N SER A 60 -4.24 0.21 5.79
CA SER A 60 -5.65 0.18 6.17
C SER A 60 -6.57 0.59 5.01
N SER A 61 -7.84 0.16 5.10
CA SER A 61 -8.89 0.52 4.14
C SER A 61 -10.25 0.16 4.69
N ASP A 62 -11.28 0.93 4.34
CA ASP A 62 -12.66 0.70 4.79
C ASP A 62 -13.33 -0.53 4.15
N ILE A 63 -12.72 -1.13 3.12
CA ILE A 63 -13.29 -2.28 2.42
C ILE A 63 -13.12 -3.60 3.17
N ALA A 64 -12.26 -3.64 4.20
CA ALA A 64 -11.95 -4.83 4.96
C ALA A 64 -11.69 -4.48 6.43
N PRO A 65 -12.18 -5.28 7.40
CA PRO A 65 -11.95 -5.06 8.82
C PRO A 65 -10.49 -5.30 9.24
N ARG A 66 -9.70 -6.02 8.45
CA ARG A 66 -8.29 -6.32 8.71
C ARG A 66 -7.48 -6.22 7.42
N VAL A 67 -6.42 -5.42 7.46
CA VAL A 67 -5.49 -5.20 6.35
C VAL A 67 -4.07 -5.38 6.88
N GLU A 68 -3.25 -6.14 6.17
CA GLU A 68 -1.97 -6.62 6.67
C GLU A 68 -0.88 -6.59 5.61
N LEU A 69 0.37 -6.60 6.04
CA LEU A 69 1.53 -6.76 5.16
C LEU A 69 1.93 -8.23 5.16
N HIS A 70 1.93 -8.88 4.01
CA HIS A 70 2.19 -10.31 3.88
C HIS A 70 3.34 -10.55 2.91
N THR A 71 4.10 -11.62 3.14
CA THR A 71 5.11 -12.15 2.23
C THR A 71 4.81 -13.60 1.88
N HIS A 72 5.60 -14.19 0.99
CA HIS A 72 5.60 -15.62 0.73
C HIS A 72 6.90 -16.23 1.26
N ILE A 73 6.78 -17.27 2.08
CA ILE A 73 7.90 -18.08 2.55
C ILE A 73 7.79 -19.50 1.97
N GLU A 74 8.90 -20.06 1.54
CA GLU A 74 8.98 -21.48 1.21
C GLU A 74 9.20 -22.27 2.50
N ASP A 75 8.40 -23.31 2.73
CA ASP A 75 8.63 -24.24 3.83
C ASP A 75 9.73 -25.26 3.48
N ASP A 76 10.13 -26.07 4.46
CA ASP A 76 11.17 -27.10 4.28
C ASP A 76 10.80 -28.17 3.21
N ASN A 77 9.55 -28.21 2.77
CA ASN A 77 9.03 -29.13 1.76
C ASN A 77 8.86 -28.48 0.37
N GLY A 78 9.30 -27.23 0.18
CA GLY A 78 9.16 -26.50 -1.08
C GLY A 78 7.76 -25.90 -1.29
N VAL A 79 6.92 -25.84 -0.26
CA VAL A 79 5.56 -25.29 -0.32
C VAL A 79 5.60 -23.81 0.01
N MET A 80 5.14 -22.98 -0.93
CA MET A 80 4.98 -21.55 -0.71
C MET A 80 3.78 -21.26 0.19
N MET A 81 4.04 -20.61 1.32
CA MET A 81 3.03 -20.16 2.29
C MET A 81 3.00 -18.66 2.41
N MET A 82 1.81 -18.08 2.50
CA MET A 82 1.64 -16.66 2.81
C MET A 82 1.81 -16.46 4.32
N ARG A 83 2.57 -15.44 4.72
CA ARG A 83 2.80 -15.11 6.12
C ARG A 83 2.77 -13.60 6.34
N GLU A 84 2.16 -13.19 7.44
CA GLU A 84 2.20 -11.80 7.92
C GLU A 84 3.64 -11.37 8.24
N ILE A 85 3.99 -10.16 7.82
CA ILE A 85 5.29 -9.53 8.07
C ILE A 85 5.19 -8.72 9.36
N GLU A 86 5.68 -9.29 10.45
CA GLU A 86 5.86 -8.56 11.71
C GLU A 86 7.05 -7.61 11.59
N GLY A 87 6.84 -6.31 11.81
CA GLY A 87 7.90 -5.29 11.73
C GLY A 87 8.04 -4.60 10.37
N GLY A 88 7.09 -4.79 9.44
CA GLY A 88 6.97 -3.97 8.23
C GLY A 88 8.02 -4.22 7.14
N ILE A 89 7.86 -3.50 6.03
CA ILE A 89 8.65 -3.64 4.80
C ILE A 89 9.61 -2.45 4.68
N ALA A 90 10.91 -2.71 4.59
CA ALA A 90 11.90 -1.65 4.44
C ALA A 90 11.85 -1.04 3.03
N VAL A 91 11.96 0.29 2.95
CA VAL A 91 12.09 1.04 1.71
C VAL A 91 13.26 2.03 1.88
N PRO A 92 14.50 1.58 1.64
CA PRO A 92 15.70 2.41 1.86
C PRO A 92 15.71 3.68 1.00
N ALA A 93 16.44 4.71 1.44
CA ALA A 93 16.54 5.98 0.74
C ALA A 93 17.03 5.79 -0.71
N GLY A 94 16.34 6.39 -1.67
CA GLY A 94 16.67 6.31 -3.10
C GLY A 94 16.34 4.97 -3.78
N GLU A 95 15.84 3.98 -3.02
CA GLU A 95 15.56 2.63 -3.51
C GLU A 95 14.07 2.41 -3.82
N MET A 96 13.80 1.29 -4.49
CA MET A 96 12.46 0.82 -4.80
C MET A 96 12.21 -0.54 -4.17
N HIS A 97 11.00 -0.75 -3.64
CA HIS A 97 10.54 -2.04 -3.14
C HIS A 97 9.26 -2.46 -3.86
N LEU A 98 9.30 -3.62 -4.51
CA LEU A 98 8.19 -4.11 -5.33
C LEU A 98 7.29 -5.06 -4.55
N LEU A 99 6.05 -4.65 -4.32
CA LEU A 99 4.99 -5.50 -3.79
C LEU A 99 4.31 -6.20 -4.96
N LYS A 100 4.51 -7.50 -5.09
CA LYS A 100 4.08 -8.30 -6.24
C LYS A 100 3.54 -9.68 -5.84
N ARG A 101 2.82 -10.28 -6.77
CA ARG A 101 2.35 -11.68 -6.66
C ARG A 101 3.52 -12.62 -6.40
N GLY A 102 3.36 -13.49 -5.39
CA GLY A 102 4.41 -14.43 -4.96
C GLY A 102 5.54 -13.79 -4.13
N GLY A 103 5.44 -12.51 -3.78
CA GLY A 103 6.34 -11.82 -2.86
C GLY A 103 5.56 -11.02 -1.82
N ASP A 104 6.10 -9.88 -1.43
CA ASP A 104 5.45 -8.95 -0.49
C ASP A 104 4.20 -8.32 -1.11
N HIS A 105 3.17 -8.11 -0.31
CA HIS A 105 1.91 -7.52 -0.75
C HIS A 105 1.06 -7.04 0.44
N VAL A 106 0.07 -6.20 0.15
CA VAL A 106 -0.95 -5.80 1.13
C VAL A 106 -2.14 -6.75 1.03
N MET A 107 -2.46 -7.45 2.12
CA MET A 107 -3.52 -8.44 2.19
C MET A 107 -4.76 -7.86 2.87
N PHE A 108 -5.93 -7.99 2.24
CA PHE A 108 -7.22 -7.55 2.75
C PHE A 108 -8.02 -8.78 3.19
N MET A 109 -8.44 -8.79 4.45
CA MET A 109 -9.10 -9.92 5.09
C MET A 109 -10.52 -9.55 5.50
N GLY A 110 -11.52 -10.25 4.94
CA GLY A 110 -12.93 -10.02 5.27
C GLY A 110 -13.58 -8.92 4.41
N LEU A 111 -13.33 -8.94 3.09
CA LEU A 111 -13.93 -8.00 2.14
C LEU A 111 -15.45 -7.86 2.35
N SER A 112 -15.90 -6.63 2.57
CA SER A 112 -17.31 -6.28 2.82
C SER A 112 -18.16 -6.39 1.55
N SER A 113 -17.54 -6.11 0.40
CA SER A 113 -18.14 -6.17 -0.93
C SER A 113 -17.17 -6.81 -1.94
N PRO A 114 -17.66 -7.38 -3.06
CA PRO A 114 -16.81 -7.82 -4.16
C PRO A 114 -15.92 -6.70 -4.68
N LEU A 115 -14.69 -7.04 -5.08
CA LEU A 115 -13.83 -6.11 -5.82
C LEU A 115 -14.27 -6.12 -7.29
N GLU A 116 -15.10 -5.15 -7.67
CA GLU A 116 -15.59 -5.01 -9.05
C GLU A 116 -14.51 -4.42 -9.97
N GLN A 117 -14.32 -5.02 -11.16
CA GLN A 117 -13.30 -4.58 -12.11
C GLN A 117 -13.45 -3.09 -12.45
N GLY A 118 -12.35 -2.34 -12.37
CA GLY A 118 -12.31 -0.91 -12.69
C GLY A 118 -12.85 0.02 -11.61
N ALA A 119 -13.38 -0.51 -10.49
CA ALA A 119 -13.69 0.31 -9.32
C ALA A 119 -12.40 0.85 -8.68
N GLU A 120 -12.51 1.91 -7.89
CA GLU A 120 -11.38 2.46 -7.12
C GLU A 120 -11.57 2.23 -5.63
N ILE A 121 -10.47 1.94 -4.94
CA ILE A 121 -10.44 1.68 -3.50
C ILE A 121 -9.45 2.64 -2.84
N ALA A 122 -9.88 3.26 -1.73
CA ALA A 122 -9.00 4.05 -0.88
C ALA A 122 -8.15 3.11 -0.01
N VAL A 123 -6.83 3.27 -0.06
CA VAL A 123 -5.86 2.54 0.77
C VAL A 123 -4.96 3.56 1.45
N ILE A 124 -4.76 3.41 2.74
CA ILE A 124 -3.82 4.22 3.51
C ILE A 124 -2.62 3.33 3.83
N LEU A 125 -1.44 3.78 3.42
CA LEU A 125 -0.17 3.17 3.80
C LEU A 125 0.46 4.01 4.90
N THR A 126 0.84 3.38 6.01
CA THR A 126 1.49 4.07 7.12
C THR A 126 2.98 3.72 7.13
N PHE A 127 3.80 4.74 6.91
CA PHE A 127 5.25 4.66 6.98
C PHE A 127 5.76 5.16 8.33
N GLU A 128 6.91 4.63 8.77
CA GLU A 128 7.54 5.00 10.03
C GLU A 128 7.97 6.48 10.06
N ARG A 129 8.46 7.01 8.92
CA ARG A 129 8.93 8.40 8.83
C ARG A 129 8.03 9.28 7.99
N ALA A 130 7.66 8.85 6.77
CA ALA A 130 6.80 9.63 5.88
C ALA A 130 5.36 9.78 6.39
N GLY A 131 4.94 8.95 7.36
CA GLY A 131 3.59 8.97 7.91
C GLY A 131 2.57 8.34 6.96
N GLU A 132 1.36 8.88 6.92
CA GLU A 132 0.27 8.31 6.12
C GLU A 132 0.31 8.78 4.67
N VAL A 133 0.33 7.81 3.76
CA VAL A 133 0.18 8.00 2.31
C VAL A 133 -1.17 7.42 1.90
N VAL A 134 -2.09 8.31 1.51
CA VAL A 134 -3.43 7.93 1.06
C VAL A 134 -3.42 7.75 -0.46
N LEU A 135 -3.91 6.60 -0.92
CA LEU A 135 -3.93 6.19 -2.31
C LEU A 135 -5.34 5.82 -2.75
N MET A 136 -5.72 6.20 -3.96
CA MET A 136 -6.84 5.60 -4.68
C MET A 136 -6.25 4.61 -5.68
N ILE A 137 -6.55 3.33 -5.53
CA ILE A 137 -6.01 2.28 -6.40
C ILE A 137 -7.14 1.56 -7.16
N PRO A 138 -6.95 1.27 -8.46
CA PRO A 138 -7.94 0.55 -9.24
C PRO A 138 -8.01 -0.93 -8.84
N VAL A 139 -9.22 -1.48 -8.94
CA VAL A 139 -9.44 -2.92 -8.95
C VAL A 139 -9.09 -3.45 -10.35
N ASP A 140 -8.11 -4.33 -10.42
CA ASP A 140 -7.69 -5.01 -11.64
C ASP A 140 -7.58 -6.54 -11.42
N ASN A 141 -8.73 -7.21 -11.43
CA ASN A 141 -8.85 -8.65 -11.30
C ASN A 141 -8.26 -9.42 -12.50
N GLU A 142 -8.25 -8.79 -13.67
CA GLU A 142 -7.77 -9.37 -14.93
C GLU A 142 -6.25 -9.24 -15.10
N ARG A 143 -5.58 -8.43 -14.26
CA ARG A 143 -4.12 -8.28 -14.30
C ARG A 143 -3.41 -9.61 -14.17
N ARG A 144 -2.72 -9.98 -15.25
CA ARG A 144 -1.87 -11.16 -15.28
C ARG A 144 -0.59 -10.88 -14.49
N PRO A 145 -0.03 -11.90 -13.80
CA PRO A 145 1.33 -11.77 -13.30
C PRO A 145 2.24 -11.44 -14.48
N ASP A 146 3.19 -10.53 -14.30
CA ASP A 146 4.28 -10.41 -15.26
C ASP A 146 5.01 -11.75 -15.28
N HIS A 147 4.80 -12.52 -16.34
CA HIS A 147 5.52 -13.75 -16.58
C HIS A 147 6.93 -13.34 -16.95
N GLY A 148 7.78 -13.17 -15.93
CA GLY A 148 9.22 -13.34 -16.10
C GLY A 148 9.43 -14.61 -16.90
N SER A 149 10.03 -14.47 -18.07
CA SER A 149 10.15 -15.51 -19.08
C SER A 149 10.82 -16.74 -18.46
N MET A 150 10.02 -17.74 -18.10
CA MET A 150 10.51 -19.09 -17.87
C MET A 150 10.96 -19.62 -19.23
N LYS A 151 12.22 -19.33 -19.60
CA LYS A 151 12.94 -20.14 -20.56
C LYS A 151 13.11 -21.51 -19.91
N HIS A 152 12.16 -22.42 -20.12
CA HIS A 152 12.44 -23.84 -20.02
C HIS A 152 13.43 -24.16 -21.15
N GLY A 153 14.72 -24.13 -20.82
CA GLY A 153 15.73 -24.81 -21.61
C GLY A 153 15.40 -26.31 -21.57
N SER A 154 14.89 -26.82 -22.68
CA SER A 154 14.88 -28.25 -22.94
C SER A 154 16.32 -28.68 -23.23
N ASP A 155 17.01 -29.18 -22.22
CA ASP A 155 18.20 -30.00 -22.41
C ASP A 155 17.75 -31.44 -22.74
N GLY A 156 18.19 -31.96 -23.89
CA GLY A 156 18.06 -33.37 -24.28
C GLY A 156 17.65 -33.59 -25.72
#